data_AF-A0A7X6ZSL5-F1
#
_entry.id   AF-A0A7X6ZSL5-F1
#
_cell.length_a   1.000
_cell.length_b   1.000
_cell.length_c   1.000
_cell.angle_alpha   90.00
_cell.angle_beta   90.00
_cell.angle_gamma   90.00
#
_symmetry.space_group_name_H-M   'P 1'
#
loop_
_entity.id
_entity.type
_entity.pdbx_description
1 polymer ?
#
loop_
_entity_poly.entity_id
_entity_poly.type
_entity_poly.pdbx_seq_one_letter_code
_entity_poly.pdbx_strand_id
1 'polypeptide(L)'
;MIKKTILLFLLSGVLIFASACGEATVEPVAIATDTPSATPIITPEPIIIVEDPVHNPDFVIPDSSVRPVATMIDNQGDRVLPQGGISQAQIIYEVLVEYNITRYMALFWGTLPDMVGPIRSSRHYFLDYVLEHDAIYTHAGGSTYAYKDIPKLKIQNIDYQVHGSAFWDLTKDIKNWQDSYTSKERIVKFISDKKYRTEPKRTFPFKYYDQFT
;
A
#
# COMPACT_ATOMS: atom_id res chain seq x y z
N MET A 1 45.28 -35.64 0.84
CA MET A 1 45.13 -35.98 2.28
C MET A 1 44.36 -34.89 3.06
N ILE A 2 43.24 -34.39 2.52
CA ILE A 2 42.48 -33.25 3.09
C ILE A 2 41.01 -33.60 3.41
N LYS A 3 40.61 -34.87 3.17
CA LYS A 3 39.22 -35.33 3.37
C LYS A 3 38.95 -35.98 4.74
N LYS A 4 39.95 -36.06 5.63
CA LYS A 4 39.80 -36.65 6.98
C LYS A 4 39.70 -35.62 8.11
N THR A 5 39.97 -34.34 7.83
CA THR A 5 40.04 -33.29 8.87
C THR A 5 38.69 -32.58 9.10
N ILE A 6 37.73 -32.72 8.17
CA ILE A 6 36.41 -32.07 8.27
C ILE A 6 35.41 -32.92 9.07
N LEU A 7 35.68 -34.22 9.24
CA LEU A 7 34.83 -35.14 10.01
C LEU A 7 35.08 -35.08 11.53
N LEU A 8 36.10 -34.35 11.97
CA LEU A 8 36.50 -34.27 13.39
C LEU A 8 36.02 -32.99 14.10
N PHE A 9 35.49 -32.01 13.38
CA PHE A 9 34.96 -30.76 13.95
C PHE A 9 33.43 -30.72 14.09
N LEU A 10 32.72 -31.71 13.52
CA LEU A 10 31.26 -31.84 13.61
C LEU A 10 30.79 -32.73 14.77
N LEU A 11 31.72 -33.22 15.61
CA LEU A 11 31.43 -34.12 16.72
C LEU A 11 31.88 -33.59 18.10
N SER A 12 32.19 -32.29 18.22
CA SER A 12 32.59 -31.67 19.50
C SER A 12 31.60 -30.62 20.05
N GLY A 13 30.41 -30.51 19.46
CA GLY A 13 29.38 -29.53 19.87
C GLY A 13 28.22 -30.08 20.71
N VAL A 14 28.26 -31.35 21.14
CA VAL A 14 27.11 -32.06 21.76
C VAL A 14 27.33 -32.41 23.25
N LEU A 15 28.38 -31.91 23.90
CA LEU A 15 28.73 -32.34 25.26
C LEU A 15 28.91 -31.19 26.26
N ILE A 16 27.87 -30.38 26.45
CA ILE A 16 27.75 -29.51 27.62
C ILE A 16 26.32 -29.64 28.16
N PHE A 17 26.00 -30.80 28.71
CA PHE A 17 24.95 -30.96 29.70
C PHE A 17 25.52 -31.73 30.89
N ALA A 18 25.13 -31.27 32.08
CA ALA A 18 25.31 -31.84 33.41
C ALA A 18 26.68 -31.60 34.08
N SER A 19 26.71 -30.66 35.03
CA SER A 19 27.17 -30.92 36.40
C SER A 19 26.90 -29.72 37.32
N ALA A 20 25.90 -29.87 38.19
CA ALA A 20 25.84 -29.21 39.48
C ALA A 20 25.04 -30.11 40.45
N CYS A 21 25.73 -31.07 41.06
CA CYS A 21 25.43 -31.55 42.41
C CYS A 21 25.89 -30.45 43.38
N GLY A 22 25.31 -30.20 44.55
CA GLY A 22 24.23 -30.84 45.28
C GLY A 22 24.28 -30.30 46.71
N GLU A 23 23.23 -30.50 47.50
CA GLU A 23 23.36 -30.62 48.96
C GLU A 23 22.12 -31.31 49.52
N ALA A 24 22.34 -32.24 50.46
CA ALA A 24 21.33 -33.06 51.10
C ALA A 24 20.84 -32.40 52.39
N THR A 25 19.53 -32.39 52.68
CA THR A 25 19.01 -32.69 54.03
C THR A 25 17.48 -32.75 54.16
N VAL A 26 17.05 -33.81 54.86
CA VAL A 26 15.82 -34.07 55.64
C VAL A 26 14.45 -34.03 54.95
N GLU A 27 13.82 -35.21 54.83
CA GLU A 27 12.38 -35.35 54.56
C GLU A 27 11.54 -34.93 55.79
N PRO A 28 10.60 -33.98 55.64
CA PRO A 28 9.54 -33.78 56.61
C PRO A 28 8.33 -34.66 56.26
N VAL A 29 7.78 -35.30 57.29
CA VAL A 29 6.52 -36.05 57.26
C VAL A 29 5.39 -35.15 56.76
N ALA A 30 4.69 -35.58 55.71
CA ALA A 30 3.53 -34.87 55.18
C ALA A 30 2.35 -34.97 56.15
N ILE A 31 2.01 -33.85 56.78
CA ILE A 31 0.71 -33.65 57.45
C ILE A 31 -0.22 -33.09 56.39
N ALA A 32 -1.36 -33.75 56.16
CA ALA A 32 -2.39 -33.27 55.25
C ALA A 32 -2.99 -31.97 55.80
N THR A 33 -2.72 -30.86 55.11
CA THR A 33 -3.35 -29.56 55.37
C THR A 33 -4.46 -29.37 54.34
N ASP A 34 -5.70 -29.23 54.80
CA ASP A 34 -6.85 -28.94 53.93
C ASP A 34 -6.61 -27.62 53.18
N THR A 35 -6.63 -27.70 51.85
CA THR A 35 -6.51 -26.52 50.98
C THR A 35 -7.85 -25.79 50.94
N PRO A 36 -7.92 -24.50 51.32
CA PRO A 36 -9.15 -23.73 51.14
C PRO A 36 -9.42 -23.54 49.65
N SER A 37 -10.58 -24.02 49.20
CA SER A 37 -11.08 -23.82 47.83
C SER A 37 -11.30 -22.32 47.59
N ALA A 38 -10.55 -21.74 46.66
CA ALA A 38 -10.73 -20.35 46.25
C ALA A 38 -12.09 -20.17 45.54
N THR A 39 -12.90 -19.23 46.02
CA THR A 39 -14.11 -18.76 45.35
C THR A 39 -13.73 -18.10 44.02
N PRO A 40 -14.43 -18.37 42.90
CA PRO A 40 -14.12 -17.75 41.61
C PRO A 40 -14.32 -16.22 41.68
N ILE A 41 -13.26 -15.48 41.35
CA ILE A 41 -13.33 -14.04 41.14
C ILE A 41 -13.99 -13.81 39.78
N ILE A 42 -15.17 -13.18 39.78
CA ILE A 42 -15.84 -12.77 38.54
C ILE A 42 -15.06 -11.58 37.97
N THR A 43 -14.33 -11.80 36.87
CA THR A 43 -13.77 -10.70 36.07
C THR A 43 -14.94 -9.97 35.40
N PRO A 44 -15.12 -8.64 35.63
CA PRO A 44 -16.16 -7.90 34.95
C PRO A 44 -15.88 -7.91 33.44
N GLU A 45 -16.92 -8.21 32.66
CA GLU A 45 -16.86 -8.21 31.20
C GLU A 45 -16.59 -6.78 30.70
N PRO A 46 -15.67 -6.56 29.75
CA PRO A 46 -15.34 -5.22 29.30
C PRO A 46 -16.57 -4.55 28.67
N ILE A 47 -16.93 -3.38 29.21
CA ILE A 47 -17.99 -2.55 28.64
C ILE A 47 -17.47 -2.00 27.31
N ILE A 48 -18.04 -2.45 26.19
CA ILE A 48 -17.78 -1.89 24.87
C ILE A 48 -18.53 -0.55 24.80
N ILE A 49 -17.79 0.55 24.91
CA ILE A 49 -18.35 1.88 24.61
C ILE A 49 -18.47 1.96 23.09
N VAL A 50 -19.70 1.87 22.59
CA VAL A 50 -20.00 2.13 21.18
C VAL A 50 -20.12 3.64 21.04
N GLU A 51 -19.06 4.30 20.57
CA GLU A 51 -19.14 5.70 20.18
C GLU A 51 -20.01 5.84 18.93
N ASP A 52 -20.87 6.85 18.89
CA ASP A 52 -21.63 7.17 17.69
C ASP A 52 -20.66 7.47 16.54
N PRO A 53 -20.91 6.97 15.32
CA PRO A 53 -20.03 7.21 14.19
C PRO A 53 -19.95 8.71 13.88
N VAL A 54 -18.78 9.31 14.15
CA VAL A 54 -18.50 10.71 13.79
C VAL A 54 -18.25 10.78 12.29
N HIS A 55 -19.21 11.34 11.54
CA HIS A 55 -19.04 11.61 10.12
C HIS A 55 -18.01 12.72 9.93
N ASN A 56 -16.88 12.42 9.28
CA ASN A 56 -15.91 13.43 8.89
C ASN A 56 -16.46 14.19 7.67
N PRO A 57 -16.78 15.49 7.77
CA PRO A 57 -17.32 16.26 6.65
C PRO A 57 -16.36 16.37 5.46
N ASP A 58 -15.06 16.14 5.67
CA ASP A 58 -14.05 16.14 4.61
C ASP A 58 -13.96 14.79 3.87
N PHE A 59 -14.69 13.77 4.33
CA PHE A 59 -14.68 12.45 3.70
C PHE A 59 -15.59 12.42 2.47
N VAL A 60 -14.99 12.42 1.28
CA VAL A 60 -15.73 12.37 0.02
C VAL A 60 -15.93 10.92 -0.41
N ILE A 61 -17.19 10.47 -0.40
CA ILE A 61 -17.59 9.16 -0.90
C ILE A 61 -17.44 9.13 -2.43
N PRO A 62 -16.80 8.10 -3.02
CA PRO A 62 -16.75 7.91 -4.45
C PRO A 62 -18.13 7.97 -5.14
N ASP A 63 -18.28 8.93 -6.05
CA ASP A 63 -19.44 8.98 -6.93
C ASP A 63 -19.34 7.89 -8.00
N SER A 64 -20.17 6.85 -7.88
CA SER A 64 -20.20 5.72 -8.81
C SER A 64 -20.64 6.09 -10.24
N SER A 65 -21.16 7.30 -10.47
CA SER A 65 -21.44 7.84 -11.81
C SER A 65 -20.19 8.46 -12.46
N VAL A 66 -19.14 8.71 -11.69
CA VAL A 66 -17.88 9.28 -12.18
C VAL A 66 -16.87 8.18 -12.42
N ARG A 67 -16.24 8.19 -13.59
CA ARG A 67 -15.10 7.30 -13.87
C ARG A 67 -13.85 7.84 -13.17
N PRO A 68 -13.15 7.02 -12.36
CA PRO A 68 -12.00 7.49 -11.61
C PRO A 68 -10.79 7.76 -12.49
N VAL A 69 -9.90 8.60 -11.99
CA VAL A 69 -8.52 8.72 -12.50
C VAL A 69 -7.58 8.04 -11.53
N ALA A 70 -6.84 7.04 -12.02
CA ALA A 70 -5.79 6.37 -11.26
C ALA A 70 -4.44 7.00 -11.62
N THR A 71 -3.71 7.49 -10.61
CA THR A 71 -2.46 8.23 -10.81
C THR A 71 -1.32 7.52 -10.07
N MET A 72 -0.24 7.20 -10.79
CA MET A 72 0.99 6.66 -10.21
C MET A 72 1.77 7.76 -9.51
N ILE A 73 2.15 7.54 -8.25
CA ILE A 73 2.89 8.49 -7.43
C ILE A 73 4.10 7.82 -6.79
N ASP A 74 5.21 8.56 -6.72
CA ASP A 74 6.42 8.12 -6.05
C ASP A 74 6.22 7.98 -4.53
N ASN A 75 6.88 6.97 -3.95
CA ASN A 75 6.91 6.81 -2.49
C ASN A 75 8.33 6.83 -1.93
N GLN A 76 9.36 6.58 -2.75
CA GLN A 76 10.70 6.34 -2.23
C GLN A 76 11.78 6.78 -3.22
N GLY A 77 12.87 7.32 -2.68
CA GLY A 77 14.10 7.59 -3.42
C GLY A 77 14.99 8.59 -2.72
N ASP A 78 16.11 8.90 -3.35
CA ASP A 78 17.15 9.82 -2.87
C ASP A 78 16.96 11.26 -3.35
N ARG A 79 16.09 11.48 -4.34
CA ARG A 79 15.81 12.77 -4.96
C ARG A 79 14.33 13.11 -5.01
N VAL A 80 13.51 12.36 -4.28
CA VAL A 80 12.05 12.50 -4.28
C VAL A 80 11.62 13.83 -3.70
N LEU A 81 10.70 14.50 -4.40
CA LEU A 81 10.05 15.72 -3.92
C LEU A 81 8.78 15.36 -3.14
N PRO A 82 8.26 16.26 -2.29
CA PRO A 82 7.09 15.98 -1.46
C PRO A 82 5.90 15.52 -2.29
N GLN A 83 5.23 14.46 -1.84
CA GLN A 83 4.04 13.99 -2.51
C GLN A 83 2.92 15.04 -2.44
N GLY A 84 2.35 15.37 -3.59
CA GLY A 84 1.24 16.30 -3.72
C GLY A 84 -0.10 15.57 -3.85
N GLY A 85 -1.12 16.05 -3.15
CA GLY A 85 -2.52 15.73 -3.45
C GLY A 85 -3.01 14.33 -3.06
N ILE A 86 -2.15 13.47 -2.49
CA ILE A 86 -2.51 12.11 -2.07
C ILE A 86 -3.70 12.10 -1.08
N SER A 87 -3.81 13.11 -0.22
CA SER A 87 -4.89 13.20 0.77
C SER A 87 -6.30 13.33 0.18
N GLN A 88 -6.43 13.63 -1.12
CA GLN A 88 -7.73 13.73 -1.80
C GLN A 88 -8.14 12.43 -2.51
N ALA A 89 -7.29 11.41 -2.48
CA ALA A 89 -7.57 10.11 -3.07
C ALA A 89 -8.53 9.31 -2.18
N GLN A 90 -9.52 8.65 -2.78
CA GLN A 90 -10.41 7.76 -2.03
C GLN A 90 -9.82 6.37 -1.82
N ILE A 91 -8.93 5.93 -2.71
CA ILE A 91 -8.22 4.65 -2.59
C ILE A 91 -6.76 4.86 -2.96
N ILE A 92 -5.87 4.29 -2.17
CA ILE A 92 -4.43 4.28 -2.44
C ILE A 92 -3.95 2.83 -2.37
N TYR A 93 -3.37 2.35 -3.45
CA TYR A 93 -2.65 1.08 -3.48
C TYR A 93 -1.15 1.36 -3.30
N GLU A 94 -0.52 0.74 -2.31
CA GLU A 94 0.93 0.67 -2.21
C GLU A 94 1.41 -0.70 -2.67
N VAL A 95 2.35 -0.74 -3.62
CA VAL A 95 2.88 -2.00 -4.15
C VAL A 95 4.39 -1.92 -4.27
N LEU A 96 5.07 -3.04 -3.94
CA LEU A 96 6.49 -3.22 -4.22
C LEU A 96 6.77 -3.14 -5.72
N VAL A 97 7.86 -2.44 -6.07
CA VAL A 97 8.38 -2.35 -7.43
C VAL A 97 9.85 -2.79 -7.48
N GLU A 98 10.57 -2.47 -8.55
CA GLU A 98 11.97 -2.89 -8.69
C GLU A 98 12.84 -2.34 -7.54
N TYR A 99 13.94 -3.03 -7.24
CA TYR A 99 14.92 -2.61 -6.23
C TYR A 99 14.37 -2.46 -4.81
N ASN A 100 13.30 -3.20 -4.46
CA ASN A 100 12.74 -3.25 -3.12
C ASN A 100 12.29 -1.87 -2.60
N ILE A 101 11.72 -1.07 -3.50
CA ILE A 101 11.04 0.18 -3.17
C ILE A 101 9.53 0.02 -3.44
N THR A 102 8.70 0.92 -2.93
CA THR A 102 7.27 0.91 -3.22
C THR A 102 6.86 2.12 -4.07
N ARG A 103 5.66 2.03 -4.67
CA ARG A 103 4.98 3.16 -5.30
C ARG A 103 3.51 3.15 -4.93
N TYR A 104 2.93 4.34 -4.96
CA TYR A 104 1.49 4.50 -4.79
C TYR A 104 0.78 4.54 -6.14
N MET A 105 -0.45 4.04 -6.15
CA MET A 105 -1.46 4.37 -7.16
C MET A 105 -2.69 4.91 -6.45
N ALA A 106 -2.93 6.20 -6.61
CA ALA A 106 -4.05 6.92 -6.01
C ALA A 106 -5.22 7.00 -6.99
N LEU A 107 -6.42 6.62 -6.56
CA LEU A 107 -7.65 6.78 -7.33
C LEU A 107 -8.47 7.97 -6.84
N PHE A 108 -8.88 8.80 -7.80
CA PHE A 108 -9.66 10.01 -7.57
C PHE A 108 -11.00 9.92 -8.31
N TRP A 109 -12.10 9.90 -7.55
CA TRP A 109 -13.47 10.03 -8.05
C TRP A 109 -13.92 11.49 -7.90
N GLY A 110 -13.75 12.29 -8.94
CA GLY A 110 -14.12 13.71 -8.92
C GLY A 110 -13.26 14.60 -8.01
N THR A 111 -12.30 14.03 -7.27
CA THR A 111 -11.45 14.69 -6.27
C THR A 111 -10.01 14.87 -6.73
N LEU A 112 -9.76 14.95 -8.05
CA LEU A 112 -8.42 15.26 -8.54
C LEU A 112 -7.93 16.60 -7.92
N PRO A 113 -6.71 16.64 -7.36
CA PRO A 113 -6.16 17.83 -6.75
C PRO A 113 -5.58 18.80 -7.79
N ASP A 114 -5.36 20.05 -7.39
CA ASP A 114 -4.67 21.05 -8.22
C ASP A 114 -3.18 20.71 -8.45
N MET A 115 -2.60 19.85 -7.63
CA MET A 115 -1.26 19.31 -7.79
C MET A 115 -1.19 17.87 -7.28
N VAL A 116 -0.72 16.96 -8.14
CA VAL A 116 -0.44 15.55 -7.79
C VAL A 116 0.88 15.09 -8.39
N GLY A 117 1.65 14.35 -7.60
CA GLY A 117 2.96 13.82 -7.97
C GLY A 117 3.85 13.61 -6.75
N PRO A 118 5.15 13.30 -6.93
CA PRO A 118 5.80 13.09 -8.22
C PRO A 118 5.21 11.90 -8.99
N ILE A 119 4.91 12.08 -10.27
CA ILE A 119 4.29 11.07 -11.13
C ILE A 119 5.31 10.01 -11.52
N ARG A 120 4.91 8.74 -11.45
CA ARG A 120 5.82 7.62 -11.67
C ARG A 120 5.43 6.61 -12.71
N SER A 121 6.42 5.81 -13.09
CA SER A 121 6.25 4.80 -14.11
C SER A 121 5.27 3.72 -13.67
N SER A 122 4.46 3.28 -14.61
CA SER A 122 3.59 2.13 -14.45
C SER A 122 4.38 0.82 -14.36
N ARG A 123 3.83 -0.15 -13.62
CA ARG A 123 4.19 -1.57 -13.71
C ARG A 123 2.95 -2.36 -14.10
N HIS A 124 3.16 -3.47 -14.79
CA HIS A 124 2.08 -4.25 -15.39
C HIS A 124 1.03 -4.73 -14.36
N TYR A 125 1.44 -5.05 -13.13
CA TYR A 125 0.52 -5.43 -12.06
C TYR A 125 -0.36 -4.27 -11.54
N PHE A 126 -0.01 -2.99 -11.79
CA PHE A 126 -0.94 -1.89 -11.50
C PHE A 126 -2.13 -1.86 -12.47
N LEU A 127 -1.99 -2.48 -13.66
CA LEU A 127 -3.05 -2.49 -14.66
C LEU A 127 -4.28 -3.29 -14.20
N ASP A 128 -4.10 -4.28 -13.33
CA ASP A 128 -5.21 -5.04 -12.77
C ASP A 128 -6.14 -4.14 -11.95
N TYR A 129 -5.58 -3.29 -11.07
CA TYR A 129 -6.33 -2.32 -10.28
C TYR A 129 -6.95 -1.22 -11.16
N VAL A 130 -6.23 -0.76 -12.20
CA VAL A 130 -6.79 0.18 -13.17
C VAL A 130 -8.03 -0.42 -13.86
N LEU A 131 -7.97 -1.69 -14.25
CA LEU A 131 -9.08 -2.38 -14.88
C LEU A 131 -10.22 -2.65 -13.90
N GLU A 132 -9.91 -3.06 -12.67
CA GLU A 132 -10.88 -3.29 -11.58
C GLU A 132 -11.82 -2.10 -11.43
N HIS A 133 -11.25 -0.89 -11.36
CA HIS A 133 -11.99 0.37 -11.19
C HIS A 133 -12.40 1.04 -12.51
N ASP A 134 -12.12 0.42 -13.65
CA ASP A 134 -12.32 1.02 -14.97
C ASP A 134 -11.71 2.44 -15.06
N ALA A 135 -10.53 2.66 -14.50
CA ALA A 135 -9.95 3.99 -14.35
C ALA A 135 -9.33 4.53 -15.65
N ILE A 136 -9.24 5.86 -15.74
CA ILE A 136 -8.32 6.55 -16.67
C ILE A 136 -6.94 6.59 -16.00
N TYR A 137 -5.90 6.15 -16.68
CA TYR A 137 -4.61 5.85 -16.04
C TYR A 137 -3.51 6.88 -16.32
N THR A 138 -3.07 7.60 -15.30
CA THR A 138 -2.03 8.63 -15.38
C THR A 138 -0.71 8.11 -14.82
N HIS A 139 0.36 8.17 -15.61
CA HIS A 139 1.69 7.68 -15.22
C HIS A 139 2.80 8.39 -15.99
N ALA A 140 4.06 8.15 -15.60
CA ALA A 140 5.23 8.70 -16.26
C ALA A 140 6.23 7.59 -16.59
N GLY A 141 6.14 7.04 -17.79
CA GLY A 141 6.89 5.85 -18.16
C GLY A 141 6.15 4.55 -17.82
N GLY A 142 6.73 3.42 -18.20
CA GLY A 142 6.18 2.10 -17.89
C GLY A 142 7.21 0.98 -18.04
N SER A 143 7.00 -0.14 -17.38
CA SER A 143 7.72 -1.39 -17.70
C SER A 143 7.40 -1.84 -19.13
N THR A 144 8.28 -2.62 -19.75
CA THR A 144 8.04 -3.21 -21.09
C THR A 144 6.72 -3.97 -21.16
N TYR A 145 6.37 -4.70 -20.11
CA TYR A 145 5.09 -5.40 -19.97
C TYR A 145 3.91 -4.42 -19.92
N ALA A 146 3.99 -3.37 -19.11
CA ALA A 146 2.93 -2.35 -19.02
C ALA A 146 2.67 -1.70 -20.38
N TYR A 147 3.73 -1.33 -21.11
CA TYR A 147 3.59 -0.74 -22.45
C TYR A 147 3.02 -1.69 -23.49
N LYS A 148 3.31 -2.99 -23.37
CA LYS A 148 2.70 -4.00 -24.23
C LYS A 148 1.22 -4.19 -23.94
N ASP A 149 0.83 -4.14 -22.66
CA ASP A 149 -0.51 -4.52 -22.23
C ASP A 149 -1.52 -3.36 -22.24
N ILE A 150 -1.11 -2.12 -21.96
CA ILE A 150 -1.99 -0.93 -22.03
C ILE A 150 -2.80 -0.86 -23.35
N PRO A 151 -2.17 -0.92 -24.55
CA PRO A 151 -2.92 -0.88 -25.81
C PRO A 151 -3.76 -2.13 -26.04
N LYS A 152 -3.25 -3.31 -25.65
CA LYS A 152 -3.97 -4.60 -25.80
C LYS A 152 -5.25 -4.63 -24.94
N LEU A 153 -5.16 -4.12 -23.73
CA LEU A 153 -6.26 -4.02 -22.76
C LEU A 153 -7.17 -2.81 -23.01
N LYS A 154 -6.81 -1.96 -23.99
CA LYS A 154 -7.56 -0.74 -24.36
C LYS A 154 -7.72 0.23 -23.18
N ILE A 155 -6.71 0.32 -22.32
CA ILE A 155 -6.68 1.25 -21.19
C ILE A 155 -6.49 2.66 -21.75
N GLN A 156 -7.38 3.58 -21.38
CA GLN A 156 -7.22 5.00 -21.68
C GLN A 156 -6.21 5.59 -20.69
N ASN A 157 -5.03 5.99 -21.17
CA ASN A 157 -3.93 6.43 -20.33
C ASN A 157 -3.36 7.80 -20.72
N ILE A 158 -2.71 8.44 -19.74
CA ILE A 158 -1.99 9.70 -19.87
C ILE A 158 -0.56 9.44 -19.41
N ASP A 159 0.33 9.11 -20.35
CA ASP A 159 1.76 8.92 -20.09
C ASP A 159 2.57 10.21 -20.28
N TYR A 160 3.30 10.68 -19.27
CA TYR A 160 4.25 11.80 -19.38
C TYR A 160 5.23 11.66 -20.55
N GLN A 161 5.75 10.45 -20.82
CA GLN A 161 6.74 10.24 -21.89
C GLN A 161 6.17 10.48 -23.29
N VAL A 162 4.85 10.41 -23.44
CA VAL A 162 4.15 10.58 -24.73
C VAL A 162 3.34 11.88 -24.75
N HIS A 163 2.87 12.32 -23.59
CA HIS A 163 1.87 13.38 -23.41
C HIS A 163 2.38 14.46 -22.45
N GLY A 164 3.64 14.88 -22.58
CA GLY A 164 4.29 15.80 -21.64
C GLY A 164 3.52 17.10 -21.37
N SER A 165 2.66 17.57 -22.29
CA SER A 165 1.81 18.75 -22.06
C SER A 165 0.79 18.58 -20.91
N ALA A 166 0.42 17.34 -20.56
CA ALA A 166 -0.42 17.05 -19.41
C ALA A 166 0.33 17.14 -18.07
N PHE A 167 1.62 17.51 -18.07
CA PHE A 167 2.48 17.51 -16.89
C PHE A 167 3.41 18.73 -16.86
N TRP A 168 4.16 18.88 -15.77
CA TRP A 168 5.31 19.77 -15.68
C TRP A 168 6.35 19.18 -14.73
N ASP A 169 7.60 19.60 -14.85
CA ASP A 169 8.64 19.27 -13.87
C ASP A 169 8.79 20.43 -12.87
N LEU A 170 8.83 20.11 -11.58
CA LEU A 170 8.90 21.09 -10.50
C LEU A 170 10.28 21.74 -10.41
N THR A 171 11.33 21.05 -10.88
CA THR A 171 12.69 21.60 -10.95
C THR A 171 13.15 21.74 -12.40
N LYS A 172 14.28 22.41 -12.61
CA LYS A 172 14.96 22.49 -13.91
C LYS A 172 16.13 21.50 -14.02
N ASP A 173 16.34 20.67 -13.01
CA ASP A 173 17.43 19.70 -13.03
C ASP A 173 17.05 18.48 -13.86
N ILE A 174 17.60 18.39 -15.06
CA ILE A 174 17.39 17.29 -16.01
C ILE A 174 17.77 15.93 -15.40
N LYS A 175 18.65 15.91 -14.38
CA LYS A 175 19.03 14.67 -13.68
C LYS A 175 18.03 14.26 -12.61
N ASN A 176 17.12 15.14 -12.21
CA ASN A 176 16.07 14.79 -11.26
C ASN A 176 14.92 14.14 -12.04
N TRP A 177 14.84 12.82 -11.96
CA TRP A 177 13.76 12.04 -12.58
C TRP A 177 12.55 11.92 -11.63
N GLN A 178 12.59 12.51 -10.42
CA GLN A 178 11.58 12.43 -9.36
C GLN A 178 10.75 13.72 -9.20
N ASP A 179 10.68 14.58 -10.22
CA ASP A 179 10.09 15.92 -10.07
C ASP A 179 8.94 16.24 -11.03
N SER A 180 8.43 15.26 -11.77
CA SER A 180 7.27 15.47 -12.65
C SER A 180 5.96 15.47 -11.87
N TYR A 181 5.09 16.45 -12.10
CA TYR A 181 3.77 16.60 -11.48
C TYR A 181 2.69 16.82 -12.56
N THR A 182 1.43 16.66 -12.16
CA THR A 182 0.26 17.05 -12.95
C THR A 182 -0.83 17.66 -12.05
N SER A 183 -1.94 18.08 -12.65
CA SER A 183 -3.06 18.76 -11.98
C SER A 183 -4.39 18.29 -12.53
N LYS A 184 -5.47 18.51 -11.76
CA LYS A 184 -6.85 18.36 -12.22
C LYS A 184 -7.07 19.02 -13.57
N GLU A 185 -6.68 20.29 -13.70
CA GLU A 185 -6.87 21.06 -14.94
C GLU A 185 -6.22 20.37 -16.14
N ARG A 186 -4.97 19.95 -16.02
CA ARG A 186 -4.22 19.32 -17.11
C ARG A 186 -4.78 17.94 -17.48
N ILE A 187 -5.11 17.12 -16.48
CA ILE A 187 -5.72 15.81 -16.68
C ILE A 187 -7.08 15.96 -17.37
N VAL A 188 -7.97 16.81 -16.85
CA VAL A 188 -9.32 17.02 -17.41
C VAL A 188 -9.24 17.57 -18.83
N LYS A 189 -8.32 18.53 -19.08
CA LYS A 189 -8.07 19.03 -20.43
C LYS A 189 -7.65 17.90 -21.38
N PHE A 190 -6.71 17.06 -20.97
CA PHE A 190 -6.24 15.95 -21.81
C PHE A 190 -7.36 14.93 -22.08
N ILE A 191 -8.15 14.57 -21.06
CA ILE A 191 -9.32 13.69 -21.18
C ILE A 191 -10.30 14.24 -22.22
N SER A 192 -10.60 15.54 -22.14
CA SER A 192 -11.47 16.24 -23.10
C SER A 192 -10.89 16.22 -24.52
N ASP A 193 -9.63 16.61 -24.69
CA ASP A 193 -8.96 16.67 -26.00
C ASP A 193 -8.90 15.29 -26.68
N LYS A 194 -8.66 14.23 -25.90
CA LYS A 194 -8.65 12.84 -26.39
C LYS A 194 -10.03 12.20 -26.47
N LYS A 195 -11.09 12.90 -26.06
CA LYS A 195 -12.47 12.39 -25.98
C LYS A 195 -12.54 11.06 -25.21
N TYR A 196 -11.79 10.99 -24.12
CA TYR A 196 -11.85 9.86 -23.21
C TYR A 196 -13.21 9.81 -22.52
N ARG A 197 -13.65 8.60 -22.21
CA ARG A 197 -14.95 8.38 -21.58
C ARG A 197 -14.86 8.74 -20.10
N THR A 198 -15.81 9.52 -19.61
CA THR A 198 -15.91 9.98 -18.21
C THR A 198 -16.96 9.23 -17.38
N GLU A 199 -17.89 8.54 -18.03
CA GLU A 199 -18.88 7.68 -17.36
C GLU A 199 -18.32 6.27 -17.17
N PRO A 200 -18.41 5.61 -16.01
CA PRO A 200 -17.88 4.27 -15.79
C PRO A 200 -18.73 3.20 -16.51
N LYS A 201 -18.08 2.09 -16.90
CA LYS A 201 -18.74 0.91 -17.49
C LYS A 201 -18.83 -0.25 -16.51
N ARG A 202 -18.07 -0.17 -15.43
CA ARG A 202 -18.08 -1.12 -14.33
C ARG A 202 -18.71 -0.46 -13.13
N THR A 203 -19.48 -1.24 -12.39
CA THR A 203 -20.00 -0.81 -11.09
C THR A 203 -18.84 -0.63 -10.14
N PHE A 204 -18.92 0.42 -9.31
CA PHE A 204 -17.98 0.63 -8.21
C PHE A 204 -17.93 -0.62 -7.30
N PRO A 205 -16.74 -1.17 -6.99
CA PRO A 205 -16.64 -2.50 -6.39
C PRO A 205 -17.02 -2.55 -4.91
N PHE A 206 -17.10 -1.40 -4.23
CA PHE A 206 -17.48 -1.33 -2.82
C PHE A 206 -18.94 -0.95 -2.65
N LYS A 207 -19.55 -1.49 -1.61
CA LYS A 207 -20.79 -0.95 -1.03
C LYS A 207 -20.42 -0.36 0.32
N TYR A 208 -20.63 0.94 0.48
CA TYR A 208 -20.46 1.59 1.77
C TYR A 208 -21.66 1.33 2.65
N TYR A 209 -21.45 1.42 3.96
CA TYR A 209 -22.51 1.23 4.94
C TYR A 209 -23.41 2.47 4.96
N ASP A 210 -24.73 2.27 4.88
CA ASP A 210 -25.74 3.32 4.64
C ASP A 210 -25.71 4.47 5.65
N GLN A 211 -25.16 4.26 6.85
CA GLN A 211 -25.05 5.31 7.87
C GLN A 211 -23.92 6.32 7.60
N PHE A 212 -23.06 6.04 6.61
CA PHE A 212 -21.97 6.92 6.20
C PHE A 212 -22.18 7.58 4.83
N THR A 213 -23.27 7.24 4.12
CA THR A 213 -23.63 7.71 2.76
C THR A 213 -24.90 8.54 2.77
#